data_AF-X1REG4-F1
#
_entry.id   AF-X1REG4-F1
#
_cell.length_a   1.000
_cell.length_b   1.000
_cell.length_c   1.000
_cell.angle_alpha   90.00
_cell.angle_beta   90.00
_cell.angle_gamma   90.00
#
_symmetry.space_group_name_H-M   'P 1'
#
loop_
_entity.id
_entity.type
_entity.pdbx_description
1 polymer ?
#
loop_
_entity_poly.entity_id
_entity_poly.type
_entity_poly.pdbx_seq_one_letter_code
_entity_poly.pdbx_strand_id
1 'polypeptide(L)'
;ERAEKEVREIRSETEGELDDRRQQLIDLEKRVADREDILGNKLTEFDEKETEVKKKEEELATEQESLEELRVEEEGKLTEIAGLSSEQAEARVLELAEQRTQELIVQRVRKLEKEGEKQLDDKARDILSTIIQRYASSHVSETTTSHVHVEDENLIGRVIGKEGRNIQHLERLTGCEIIVDETPNSIMVSGFSPLSPLPPSVFSLSPPPALPVDSICSPCFCWLY
;
A
#
# COMPACT_ATOMS: atom_id res chain seq x y z
N GLU A 1 -90.61 -22.09 -61.95
CA GLU A 1 -90.09 -23.40 -61.51
C GLU A 1 -88.81 -23.89 -62.18
N ARG A 2 -88.77 -24.26 -63.47
CA ARG A 2 -87.51 -24.80 -64.09
C ARG A 2 -86.35 -23.80 -64.08
N ALA A 3 -86.59 -22.56 -64.54
CA ALA A 3 -85.58 -21.51 -64.54
C ALA A 3 -85.11 -21.13 -63.12
N GLU A 4 -85.97 -21.23 -62.11
CA GLU A 4 -85.62 -20.93 -60.72
C GLU A 4 -84.77 -22.04 -60.07
N LYS A 5 -84.94 -23.30 -60.51
CA LYS A 5 -84.08 -24.41 -60.11
C LYS A 5 -82.69 -24.31 -60.74
N GLU A 6 -82.61 -24.05 -62.04
CA GLU A 6 -81.32 -23.86 -62.75
C GLU A 6 -80.52 -22.69 -62.15
N VAL A 7 -81.16 -21.56 -61.86
CA VAL A 7 -80.51 -20.42 -61.19
C VAL A 7 -80.02 -20.77 -59.79
N ARG A 8 -80.72 -21.64 -59.06
CA ARG A 8 -80.33 -22.07 -57.72
C ARG A 8 -79.16 -23.06 -57.75
N GLU A 9 -79.15 -23.97 -58.73
CA GLU A 9 -78.04 -24.91 -58.96
C GLU A 9 -76.78 -24.15 -59.37
N ILE A 10 -76.86 -23.24 -60.35
CA ILE A 10 -75.74 -22.39 -60.76
C ILE A 10 -75.19 -21.59 -59.58
N ARG A 11 -76.06 -21.01 -58.74
CA ARG A 11 -75.62 -20.28 -57.54
C ARG A 11 -74.88 -21.18 -56.56
N SER A 12 -75.42 -22.36 -56.27
CA SER A 12 -74.79 -23.32 -55.36
C SER A 12 -73.44 -23.80 -55.88
N GLU A 13 -73.31 -24.04 -57.19
CA GLU A 13 -72.05 -24.40 -57.83
C GLU A 13 -71.04 -23.25 -57.74
N THR A 14 -71.46 -22.01 -58.04
CA THR A 14 -70.57 -20.84 -57.93
C THR A 14 -70.14 -20.53 -56.49
N GLU A 15 -71.00 -20.74 -55.50
CA GLU A 15 -70.65 -20.59 -54.08
C GLU A 15 -69.61 -21.64 -53.66
N GLY A 16 -69.79 -22.89 -54.10
CA GLY A 16 -68.80 -23.95 -53.89
C GLY A 16 -67.44 -23.64 -54.53
N GLU A 17 -67.42 -23.22 -55.80
CA GLU A 17 -66.19 -22.82 -56.50
C GLU A 17 -65.50 -21.62 -55.83
N LEU A 18 -66.27 -20.67 -55.30
CA LEU A 18 -65.73 -19.51 -54.57
C LEU A 18 -65.13 -19.92 -53.23
N ASP A 19 -65.76 -20.83 -52.50
CA ASP A 19 -65.23 -21.36 -51.24
C ASP A 19 -63.96 -22.18 -51.47
N ASP A 20 -63.91 -23.02 -52.51
CA ASP A 20 -62.71 -23.76 -52.89
C ASP A 20 -61.56 -22.82 -53.27
N ARG A 21 -61.84 -21.78 -54.08
CA ARG A 21 -60.84 -20.74 -54.41
C ARG A 21 -60.38 -19.99 -53.16
N ARG A 22 -61.28 -19.72 -52.23
CA ARG A 22 -60.95 -19.03 -50.97
C ARG A 22 -60.04 -19.89 -50.10
N GLN A 23 -60.30 -21.19 -49.98
CA GLN A 23 -59.44 -22.12 -49.26
C GLN A 23 -58.06 -22.22 -49.93
N GLN A 24 -58.00 -22.33 -51.26
CA GLN A 24 -56.73 -22.33 -52.00
C GLN A 24 -55.92 -21.06 -51.79
N LEU A 25 -56.57 -19.89 -51.75
CA LEU A 25 -55.90 -18.62 -51.45
C LEU A 25 -55.33 -18.59 -50.03
N ILE A 26 -56.10 -19.04 -49.04
CA ILE A 26 -55.64 -19.10 -47.64
C ILE A 26 -54.42 -20.04 -47.51
N ASP A 27 -54.44 -21.19 -48.19
CA ASP A 27 -53.32 -22.14 -48.15
C ASP A 27 -52.07 -21.58 -48.85
N LEU A 28 -52.24 -20.82 -49.93
CA LEU A 28 -51.15 -20.11 -50.59
C LEU A 28 -50.60 -18.99 -49.71
N GLU A 29 -51.45 -18.19 -49.06
CA GLU A 29 -51.04 -17.14 -48.12
C GLU A 29 -50.22 -17.71 -46.97
N LYS A 30 -50.67 -18.81 -46.36
CA LYS A 30 -49.90 -19.50 -45.31
C LYS A 30 -48.54 -19.96 -45.81
N ARG A 31 -48.48 -20.59 -46.99
CA ARG A 31 -47.22 -21.05 -47.57
C ARG A 31 -46.26 -19.90 -47.89
N VAL A 32 -46.79 -18.74 -48.28
CA VAL A 32 -45.99 -17.53 -48.51
C VAL A 32 -45.47 -16.99 -47.18
N ALA A 33 -46.31 -16.88 -46.15
CA ALA A 33 -45.90 -16.45 -44.81
C ALA A 33 -44.81 -17.36 -44.23
N ASP A 34 -44.98 -18.69 -44.30
CA ASP A 34 -43.97 -19.65 -43.84
C ASP A 34 -42.62 -19.45 -44.56
N ARG A 35 -42.65 -19.12 -45.86
CA ARG A 35 -41.44 -18.84 -46.64
C ARG A 35 -40.81 -17.52 -46.26
N GLU A 36 -41.60 -16.48 -46.01
CA GLU A 36 -41.12 -15.18 -45.54
C GLU A 36 -40.42 -15.32 -44.19
N ASP A 37 -40.98 -16.09 -43.25
CA ASP A 37 -40.36 -16.36 -41.95
C ASP A 37 -39.04 -17.12 -42.10
N ILE A 38 -39.00 -18.16 -42.94
CA ILE A 38 -37.76 -18.91 -43.21
C ILE A 38 -36.70 -18.01 -43.86
N LEU A 39 -37.10 -17.14 -44.79
CA LEU A 39 -36.19 -16.20 -45.44
C LEU A 39 -35.68 -15.13 -44.46
N GLY A 40 -36.55 -14.64 -43.57
CA GLY A 40 -36.19 -13.71 -42.50
C GLY A 40 -35.14 -14.30 -41.56
N ASN A 41 -35.35 -15.53 -41.10
CA ASN A 41 -34.37 -16.22 -40.25
C ASN A 41 -33.04 -16.47 -40.97
N LYS A 42 -33.08 -16.81 -42.26
CA LYS A 42 -31.85 -16.97 -43.05
C LYS A 42 -31.11 -15.65 -43.22
N LEU A 43 -31.83 -14.55 -43.45
CA LEU A 43 -31.23 -13.21 -43.55
C LEU A 43 -30.50 -12.84 -42.25
N THR A 44 -31.12 -13.06 -41.09
CA THR A 44 -30.46 -12.78 -39.81
C THR A 44 -29.23 -13.67 -39.59
N GLU A 45 -29.28 -14.96 -39.95
CA GLU A 45 -28.11 -15.83 -39.90
C GLU A 45 -26.99 -15.38 -40.87
N PHE A 46 -27.35 -14.85 -42.03
CA PHE A 46 -26.38 -14.32 -42.99
C PHE A 46 -25.73 -13.03 -42.49
N ASP A 47 -26.52 -12.12 -41.91
CA ASP A 47 -26.02 -10.89 -41.31
C ASP A 47 -25.05 -11.19 -40.16
N GLU A 48 -25.40 -12.14 -39.28
CA GLU A 48 -24.52 -12.60 -38.20
C GLU A 48 -23.19 -13.13 -38.75
N LYS A 49 -23.24 -14.04 -39.73
CA LYS A 49 -22.03 -14.59 -40.38
C LYS A 49 -21.21 -13.51 -41.08
N GLU A 50 -21.85 -12.53 -41.72
CA GLU A 50 -21.15 -11.42 -42.36
C GLU A 50 -20.40 -10.58 -41.32
N THR A 51 -21.01 -10.30 -40.16
CA THR A 51 -20.31 -9.60 -39.08
C THR A 51 -19.16 -10.41 -38.47
N GLU A 52 -19.30 -11.72 -38.34
CA GLU A 52 -18.23 -12.60 -37.86
C GLU A 52 -17.05 -12.65 -38.83
N VAL A 53 -17.34 -12.73 -40.14
CA VAL A 53 -16.31 -12.75 -41.18
C VAL A 53 -15.55 -11.42 -41.19
N LYS A 54 -16.23 -10.28 -41.13
CA LYS A 54 -15.58 -8.95 -41.06
C LYS A 54 -14.66 -8.82 -39.86
N LYS A 55 -15.08 -9.29 -38.68
CA LYS A 55 -14.22 -9.30 -37.48
C LYS A 55 -12.97 -10.14 -37.68
N LYS A 56 -13.11 -11.33 -38.27
CA LYS A 56 -11.96 -12.20 -38.56
C LYS A 56 -11.02 -11.59 -39.60
N GLU A 57 -11.56 -10.88 -40.60
CA GLU A 57 -10.76 -10.15 -41.58
C GLU A 57 -9.95 -9.03 -40.93
N GLU A 58 -10.55 -8.27 -40.01
CA GLU A 58 -9.86 -7.23 -39.23
C GLU A 58 -8.77 -7.84 -38.34
N GLU A 59 -9.07 -8.92 -37.60
CA GLU A 59 -8.10 -9.64 -36.77
C GLU A 59 -6.92 -10.16 -37.60
N LEU A 60 -7.20 -10.82 -38.73
CA LEU A 60 -6.16 -11.32 -39.64
C LEU A 60 -5.31 -10.19 -40.24
N ALA A 61 -5.90 -9.04 -40.55
CA ALA A 61 -5.15 -7.88 -41.05
C ALA A 61 -4.17 -7.37 -39.97
N THR A 62 -4.62 -7.26 -38.72
CA THR A 62 -3.73 -6.83 -37.62
C THR A 62 -2.64 -7.86 -37.33
N GLU A 63 -2.93 -9.15 -37.40
CA GLU A 63 -1.93 -10.21 -37.25
C GLU A 63 -0.90 -10.15 -38.38
N GLN A 64 -1.32 -9.93 -39.62
CA GLN A 64 -0.42 -9.79 -40.77
C GLN A 64 0.51 -8.59 -40.62
N GLU A 65 0.00 -7.43 -40.18
CA GLU A 65 0.82 -6.25 -39.90
C GLU A 65 1.86 -6.56 -38.81
N SER A 66 1.44 -7.17 -37.70
CA SER A 66 2.36 -7.54 -36.61
C SER A 66 3.43 -8.55 -37.04
N LEU A 67 3.08 -9.50 -37.91
CA LEU A 67 4.02 -10.47 -38.45
C LEU A 67 5.03 -9.83 -39.39
N GLU A 68 4.61 -8.84 -40.18
CA GLU A 68 5.50 -8.13 -41.07
C GLU A 68 6.45 -7.22 -40.29
N GLU A 69 5.97 -6.55 -39.24
CA GLU A 69 6.82 -5.79 -38.31
C GLU A 69 7.88 -6.69 -37.65
N LEU A 70 7.46 -7.87 -37.15
CA LEU A 70 8.37 -8.85 -36.57
C LEU A 70 9.39 -9.36 -37.59
N ARG A 71 8.98 -9.63 -38.83
CA ARG A 71 9.91 -10.03 -39.90
C ARG A 71 10.95 -8.97 -40.19
N VAL A 72 10.54 -7.71 -40.29
CA VAL A 72 11.46 -6.59 -40.51
C VAL A 72 12.43 -6.46 -39.33
N GLU A 73 11.95 -6.63 -38.09
CA GLU A 73 12.81 -6.60 -36.90
C GLU A 73 13.81 -7.79 -36.88
N GLU A 74 13.35 -8.99 -37.24
CA GLU A 74 14.21 -10.18 -37.35
C GLU A 74 15.24 -10.03 -38.47
N GLU A 75 14.87 -9.53 -39.64
CA GLU A 75 15.80 -9.24 -40.73
C GLU A 75 16.82 -8.17 -40.33
N GLY A 76 16.41 -7.15 -39.57
CA GLY A 76 17.30 -6.16 -38.97
C GLY A 76 18.32 -6.79 -38.02
N LYS A 77 17.85 -7.63 -37.08
CA LYS A 77 18.73 -8.38 -36.15
C LYS A 77 19.66 -9.34 -36.90
N LEU A 78 19.17 -10.02 -37.94
CA LEU A 78 19.96 -10.93 -38.75
C LEU A 78 21.01 -10.20 -39.57
N THR A 79 20.71 -9.02 -40.11
CA THR A 79 21.70 -8.19 -40.82
C THR A 79 22.73 -7.60 -39.86
N GLU A 80 22.35 -7.22 -38.65
CA GLU A 80 23.29 -6.86 -37.58
C GLU A 80 24.21 -8.05 -37.24
N ILE A 81 23.64 -9.24 -37.02
CA ILE A 81 24.41 -10.44 -36.68
C ILE A 81 25.31 -10.89 -37.85
N ALA A 82 24.80 -10.85 -39.09
CA ALA A 82 25.54 -11.24 -40.29
C ALA A 82 26.59 -10.20 -40.70
N GLY A 83 26.42 -8.93 -40.32
CA GLY A 83 27.39 -7.86 -40.52
C GLY A 83 28.54 -7.87 -39.51
N LEU A 84 28.40 -8.61 -38.41
CA LEU A 84 29.45 -8.76 -37.40
C LEU A 84 30.37 -9.92 -37.76
N SER A 85 31.67 -9.62 -37.86
CA SER A 85 32.69 -10.68 -37.81
C SER A 85 32.73 -11.33 -36.41
N SER A 86 33.22 -12.57 -36.32
CA SER A 86 33.32 -13.30 -35.04
C SER A 86 34.00 -12.48 -33.94
N GLU A 87 35.05 -11.75 -34.29
CA GLU A 87 35.81 -10.90 -33.37
C GLU A 87 34.99 -9.68 -32.87
N GLN A 88 34.15 -9.09 -33.74
CA GLN A 88 33.29 -7.96 -33.36
C GLN A 88 32.11 -8.41 -32.50
N ALA A 89 31.56 -9.61 -32.77
CA ALA A 89 30.50 -10.19 -31.94
C ALA A 89 31.01 -10.50 -30.53
N GLU A 90 32.19 -11.11 -30.40
CA GLU A 90 32.83 -11.37 -29.11
C GLU A 90 33.13 -10.07 -28.34
N ALA A 91 33.67 -9.05 -29.02
CA ALA A 91 33.93 -7.74 -28.42
C ALA A 91 32.64 -7.08 -27.91
N ARG A 92 31.54 -7.17 -28.68
CA ARG A 92 30.26 -6.59 -28.29
C ARG A 92 29.61 -7.31 -27.11
N VAL A 93 29.72 -8.64 -27.06
CA VAL A 93 29.26 -9.44 -25.91
C VAL A 93 30.05 -9.09 -24.64
N LEU A 94 31.36 -8.94 -24.76
CA LEU A 94 32.23 -8.52 -23.65
C LEU A 94 31.84 -7.11 -23.15
N GLU A 95 31.64 -6.15 -24.05
CA GLU A 95 31.23 -4.79 -23.69
C GLU A 95 29.89 -4.76 -22.94
N LEU A 96 28.90 -5.53 -23.42
CA LEU A 96 27.59 -5.64 -22.76
C LEU A 96 27.70 -6.32 -21.38
N ALA A 97 28.55 -7.33 -21.26
CA ALA A 97 28.82 -8.00 -19.99
C ALA A 97 29.51 -7.07 -18.99
N GLU A 98 30.44 -6.23 -19.44
CA GLU A 98 31.12 -5.22 -18.62
C GLU A 98 30.13 -4.17 -18.11
N GLN A 99 29.30 -3.61 -19.00
CA GLN A 99 28.27 -2.63 -18.63
C GLN A 99 27.31 -3.20 -17.58
N ARG A 100 26.80 -4.42 -17.82
CA ARG A 100 25.89 -5.09 -16.89
C ARG A 100 26.57 -5.40 -15.55
N THR A 101 27.82 -5.83 -15.57
CA THR A 101 28.60 -6.10 -14.36
C THR A 101 28.83 -4.82 -13.56
N GLN A 102 29.09 -3.70 -14.22
CA GLN A 102 29.33 -2.43 -13.56
C GLN A 102 28.11 -1.92 -12.79
N GLU A 103 26.90 -2.05 -13.35
CA GLU A 103 25.66 -1.74 -12.64
C GLU A 103 25.46 -2.61 -11.39
N LEU A 104 25.73 -3.92 -11.52
CA LEU A 104 25.64 -4.86 -10.41
C LEU A 104 26.63 -4.55 -9.30
N ILE A 105 27.86 -4.16 -9.65
CA ILE A 105 28.89 -3.74 -8.69
C ILE A 105 28.41 -2.49 -7.94
N VAL A 106 27.92 -1.46 -8.64
CA VAL A 106 27.42 -0.24 -8.00
C VAL A 106 26.28 -0.54 -7.02
N GLN A 107 25.33 -1.40 -7.43
CA GLN A 107 24.25 -1.83 -6.54
C GLN A 107 24.77 -2.61 -5.33
N ARG A 108 25.77 -3.48 -5.53
CA ARG A 108 26.36 -4.27 -4.45
C ARG A 108 27.11 -3.38 -3.45
N VAL A 109 27.87 -2.39 -3.93
CA VAL A 109 28.59 -1.42 -3.08
C VAL A 109 27.59 -0.63 -2.23
N ARG A 110 26.52 -0.08 -2.83
CA ARG A 110 25.48 0.64 -2.07
C ARG A 110 24.81 -0.22 -1.00
N LYS A 111 24.58 -1.50 -1.28
CA LYS A 111 24.04 -2.45 -0.28
C LYS A 111 25.02 -2.65 0.87
N LEU A 112 26.30 -2.87 0.56
CA LEU A 112 27.35 -3.06 1.57
C LEU A 112 27.55 -1.81 2.43
N GLU A 113 27.52 -0.61 1.84
CA GLU A 113 27.59 0.65 2.58
C GLU A 113 26.43 0.78 3.58
N LYS A 114 25.19 0.53 3.13
CA LYS A 114 24.00 0.60 3.98
C LYS A 114 23.99 -0.45 5.09
N GLU A 115 24.49 -1.65 4.81
CA GLU A 115 24.66 -2.70 5.82
C GLU A 115 25.76 -2.31 6.84
N GLY A 116 26.86 -1.72 6.36
CA GLY A 116 27.95 -1.22 7.19
C GLY A 116 27.51 -0.10 8.14
N GLU A 117 26.78 0.89 7.65
CA GLU A 117 26.22 1.97 8.48
C GLU A 117 25.34 1.44 9.61
N LYS A 118 24.44 0.49 9.30
CA LYS A 118 23.59 -0.15 10.33
C LYS A 118 24.41 -0.87 11.39
N GLN A 119 25.43 -1.63 10.99
CA GLN A 119 26.29 -2.32 11.94
C GLN A 119 27.10 -1.35 12.82
N LEU A 120 27.50 -0.20 12.28
CA LEU A 120 28.16 0.85 13.04
C LEU A 120 27.20 1.50 14.05
N ASP A 121 25.97 1.79 13.64
CA ASP A 121 24.94 2.33 14.53
C ASP A 121 24.59 1.38 15.69
N ASP A 122 24.42 0.09 15.39
CA ASP A 122 24.12 -0.92 16.41
C ASP A 122 25.29 -1.04 17.42
N LYS A 123 26.53 -1.07 16.93
CA LYS A 123 27.72 -1.06 17.80
C LYS A 123 27.82 0.22 18.62
N ALA A 124 27.50 1.38 18.05
CA ALA A 124 27.50 2.65 18.78
C ALA A 124 26.47 2.63 19.93
N ARG A 125 25.28 2.10 19.68
CA ARG A 125 24.24 1.92 20.71
C ARG A 125 24.68 0.97 21.82
N ASP A 126 25.34 -0.13 21.48
CA ASP A 126 25.87 -1.09 22.46
C ASP A 126 26.97 -0.49 23.33
N ILE A 127 27.87 0.31 22.73
CA ILE A 127 28.90 1.01 23.48
C ILE A 127 28.27 2.03 24.43
N LEU A 128 27.32 2.84 23.93
CA LEU A 128 26.62 3.84 24.74
C LEU A 128 25.84 3.21 25.90
N SER A 129 25.13 2.10 25.66
CA SER A 129 24.39 1.39 26.70
C SER A 129 25.34 0.84 27.78
N THR A 130 26.49 0.30 27.37
CA THR A 130 27.53 -0.18 28.29
C THR A 130 28.11 0.95 29.13
N ILE A 131 28.36 2.12 28.54
CA ILE A 131 28.84 3.31 29.26
C ILE A 131 27.80 3.77 30.28
N ILE A 132 26.54 3.92 29.85
CA ILE A 132 25.44 4.34 30.73
C ILE A 132 25.31 3.37 31.90
N GLN A 133 25.31 2.06 31.65
CA GLN A 133 25.20 1.06 32.71
C GLN A 133 26.37 1.14 33.71
N ARG A 134 27.59 1.43 33.25
CA ARG A 134 28.78 1.54 34.09
C ARG A 134 28.83 2.84 34.90
N TYR A 135 28.41 3.96 34.32
CA TYR A 135 28.45 5.28 34.98
C TYR A 135 27.22 5.55 35.85
N ALA A 136 26.05 5.00 35.49
CA ALA A 136 24.84 5.15 36.29
C ALA A 136 25.00 4.53 37.68
N SER A 137 25.67 3.38 37.80
CA SER A 137 25.87 2.74 39.11
C SER A 137 26.80 3.54 40.04
N SER A 138 27.82 4.22 39.49
CA SER A 138 28.80 4.97 40.29
C SER A 138 28.34 6.39 40.63
N HIS A 139 27.56 7.04 39.76
CA HIS A 139 27.17 8.45 39.96
C HIS A 139 25.89 8.61 40.80
N VAL A 140 25.00 7.61 40.79
CA VAL A 140 23.77 7.60 41.59
C VAL A 140 24.07 7.38 43.08
N SER A 141 25.11 6.61 43.43
CA SER A 141 25.47 6.41 44.84
C SER A 141 26.10 7.66 45.48
N GLU A 142 26.79 8.50 44.71
CA GLU A 142 27.50 9.67 45.25
C GLU A 142 26.65 10.95 45.27
N THR A 143 25.71 11.13 44.33
CA THR A 143 25.00 12.41 44.17
C THR A 143 23.67 12.46 44.94
N THR A 144 23.10 11.32 45.33
CA THR A 144 21.69 11.24 45.72
C THR A 144 21.45 11.06 47.23
N THR A 145 22.49 10.82 48.02
CA THR A 145 22.39 10.77 49.48
C THR A 145 22.89 12.07 50.10
N SER A 146 22.00 12.77 50.81
CA SER A 146 22.32 13.98 51.55
C SER A 146 22.16 13.74 53.04
N HIS A 147 23.17 14.13 53.83
CA HIS A 147 23.12 14.07 55.28
C HIS A 147 22.69 15.42 55.84
N VAL A 148 21.59 15.44 56.59
CA VAL A 148 21.14 16.64 57.29
C VAL A 148 21.38 16.45 58.78
N HIS A 149 22.28 17.27 59.33
CA HIS A 149 22.49 17.33 60.78
C HIS A 149 21.43 18.19 61.45
N VAL A 150 20.87 17.68 62.53
CA VAL A 150 19.85 18.36 63.34
C VAL A 150 20.35 18.40 64.78
N GLU A 151 20.55 19.60 65.31
CA GLU A 151 21.15 19.81 66.64
C GLU A 151 20.17 19.50 67.80
N ASP A 152 18.87 19.46 67.54
CA ASP A 152 17.80 19.18 68.52
C ASP A 152 17.10 17.83 68.24
N GLU A 153 17.25 16.86 69.15
CA GLU A 153 16.59 15.54 69.06
C GLU A 153 15.05 15.62 69.06
N ASN A 154 14.49 16.67 69.67
CA ASN A 154 13.04 16.93 69.67
C ASN A 154 12.49 17.15 68.25
N LEU A 155 13.29 17.67 67.33
CA LEU A 155 12.90 17.89 65.94
C LEU A 155 12.85 16.57 65.17
N ILE A 156 13.75 15.63 65.47
CA ILE A 156 13.77 14.29 64.85
C ILE A 156 12.48 13.53 65.21
N GLY A 157 12.06 13.57 66.49
CA GLY A 157 10.81 12.95 66.93
C GLY A 157 9.55 13.54 66.28
N ARG A 158 9.56 14.84 65.95
CA ARG A 158 8.46 15.50 65.23
C ARG A 158 8.47 15.15 63.74
N VAL A 159 9.65 15.00 63.12
CA VAL A 159 9.80 14.56 61.73
C VAL A 159 9.24 13.15 61.56
N ILE A 160 9.55 12.20 62.46
CA ILE A 160 8.96 10.85 62.47
C ILE A 160 7.44 10.89 62.71
N GLY A 161 7.02 11.61 63.75
CA GLY A 161 5.62 11.67 64.18
C GLY A 161 5.13 10.37 64.83
N LYS A 162 3.93 10.41 65.43
CA LYS A 162 3.32 9.22 66.06
C LYS A 162 3.01 8.18 64.98
N GLU A 163 3.51 6.95 65.17
CA GLU A 163 3.38 5.82 64.22
C GLU A 163 4.05 6.06 62.85
N GLY A 164 5.00 7.00 62.72
CA GLY A 164 5.70 7.25 61.45
C GLY A 164 4.88 7.97 60.39
N ARG A 165 3.67 8.46 60.73
CA ARG A 165 2.76 9.12 59.77
C ARG A 165 3.36 10.36 59.13
N ASN A 166 4.23 11.08 59.84
CA ASN A 166 4.77 12.33 59.36
C ASN A 166 5.93 12.10 58.37
N ILE A 167 6.80 11.11 58.61
CA ILE A 167 7.79 10.66 57.60
C ILE A 167 7.07 10.18 56.34
N GLN A 168 6.09 9.28 56.45
CA GLN A 168 5.37 8.79 55.26
C GLN A 168 4.69 9.92 54.48
N HIS A 169 4.18 10.94 55.18
CA HIS A 169 3.57 12.08 54.51
C HIS A 169 4.60 12.98 53.82
N LEU A 170 5.76 13.20 54.45
CA LEU A 170 6.88 13.93 53.87
C LEU A 170 7.45 13.19 52.65
N GLU A 171 7.70 11.89 52.75
CA GLU A 171 8.17 11.05 51.63
C GLU A 171 7.21 11.08 50.44
N ARG A 172 5.89 11.04 50.69
CA ARG A 172 4.89 11.16 49.62
C ARG A 172 4.83 12.54 48.98
N LEU A 173 5.10 13.61 49.74
CA LEU A 173 5.06 14.98 49.24
C LEU A 173 6.35 15.36 48.49
N THR A 174 7.50 14.90 48.97
CA THR A 174 8.82 15.23 48.40
C THR A 174 9.28 14.21 47.36
N GLY A 175 8.79 12.98 47.42
CA GLY A 175 9.23 11.88 46.55
C GLY A 175 10.62 11.33 46.88
N CYS A 176 11.17 11.68 48.05
CA CYS A 176 12.46 11.19 48.54
C CYS A 176 12.25 10.17 49.67
N GLU A 177 13.18 9.23 49.82
CA GLU A 177 13.19 8.26 50.93
C GLU A 177 14.01 8.83 52.09
N ILE A 178 13.43 8.82 53.29
CA ILE A 178 14.06 9.41 54.49
C ILE A 178 14.40 8.28 55.46
N ILE A 179 15.68 7.97 55.59
CA ILE A 179 16.18 6.91 56.45
C ILE A 179 16.77 7.52 57.71
N VAL A 180 16.27 7.08 58.87
CA VAL A 180 16.83 7.42 60.18
C VAL A 180 17.74 6.27 60.61
N ASP A 181 19.04 6.52 60.68
CA ASP A 181 20.06 5.52 61.04
C ASP A 181 20.40 5.58 62.54
N GLU A 182 21.22 4.66 63.04
CA GLU A 182 21.64 4.55 64.45
C GLU A 182 22.58 5.68 64.91
N THR A 183 22.97 6.59 64.02
CA THR A 183 23.78 7.78 64.33
C THR A 183 22.93 8.88 65.00
N PRO A 184 23.29 9.34 66.22
CA PRO A 184 22.59 10.43 66.87
C PRO A 184 22.78 11.75 66.09
N ASN A 185 21.74 12.57 66.01
CA ASN A 185 21.74 13.92 65.41
C ASN A 185 21.92 14.01 63.88
N SER A 186 21.64 12.94 63.11
CA SER A 186 21.62 13.00 61.64
C SER A 186 20.52 12.16 61.01
N ILE A 187 19.90 12.72 59.96
CA ILE A 187 18.94 12.02 59.11
C ILE A 187 19.55 11.89 57.71
N MET A 188 19.46 10.71 57.12
CA MET A 188 19.90 10.46 55.74
C MET A 188 18.69 10.61 54.81
N VAL A 189 18.78 11.56 53.87
CA VAL A 189 17.75 11.73 52.85
C VAL A 189 18.31 11.24 51.52
N SER A 190 17.67 10.21 50.97
CA SER A 190 17.96 9.66 49.65
C SER A 190 16.95 10.20 48.65
N GLY A 191 17.42 11.04 47.72
CA GLY A 191 16.60 11.62 46.65
C GLY A 191 16.49 10.75 45.40
N PHE A 192 16.55 9.41 45.54
CA PHE A 192 16.45 8.50 44.41
C PHE A 192 15.10 7.79 44.46
N SER A 193 14.25 8.03 43.46
CA SER A 193 13.00 7.30 43.26
C SER A 193 13.25 6.02 42.44
N PRO A 194 13.14 4.81 43.02
CA PRO A 194 12.82 3.63 42.25
C PRO A 194 11.30 3.58 42.06
N LEU A 195 10.85 3.94 40.86
CA LEU A 195 9.53 3.65 40.26
C LEU A 195 8.43 3.18 41.25
N SER A 196 7.68 4.13 41.80
CA SER A 196 6.34 3.89 42.38
C SER A 196 5.34 4.80 41.66
N PRO A 197 4.31 4.26 40.96
CA PRO A 197 3.43 5.09 40.15
C PRO A 197 2.62 6.04 41.04
N LEU A 198 2.77 7.35 40.80
CA LEU A 198 1.92 8.38 41.41
C LEU A 198 0.46 8.17 41.01
N PRO A 199 -0.51 8.50 41.88
CA PRO A 199 -1.93 8.37 41.56
C PRO A 199 -2.32 9.29 40.39
N PRO A 200 -3.29 8.88 39.54
CA PRO A 200 -3.59 9.51 38.24
C PRO A 200 -4.14 10.94 38.31
N SER A 201 -4.38 11.51 39.50
CA SER A 201 -5.00 12.83 39.67
C SER A 201 -4.08 14.03 39.42
N VAL A 202 -2.80 13.81 39.09
CA VAL A 202 -1.81 14.89 38.82
C VAL A 202 -1.60 15.11 37.31
N PHE A 203 -2.15 14.24 36.46
CA PHE A 203 -2.06 14.35 34.99
C PHE A 203 -3.23 15.14 34.37
N SER A 204 -3.63 16.26 34.97
CA SER A 204 -4.54 17.22 34.35
C SER A 204 -3.94 18.63 34.34
N LEU A 205 -2.85 18.79 33.61
CA LEU A 205 -2.42 20.09 33.11
C LEU A 205 -2.46 20.00 31.59
N SER A 206 -3.45 20.69 31.01
CA SER A 206 -3.59 20.90 29.57
C SER A 206 -2.29 21.49 28.99
N PRO A 207 -1.85 21.06 27.79
CA PRO A 207 -0.64 21.59 27.17
C PRO A 207 -0.80 23.08 26.85
N PRO A 208 0.24 23.91 27.00
CA PRO A 208 0.18 25.31 26.59
C PRO A 208 0.04 25.43 25.07
N PRO A 209 -0.63 26.47 24.56
CA PRO A 209 -0.82 26.64 23.12
C PRO A 209 0.51 26.90 22.40
N ALA A 210 0.68 26.27 21.25
CA ALA A 210 1.83 26.45 20.36
C ALA A 210 1.91 27.90 19.88
N LEU A 211 3.08 28.52 20.08
CA LEU A 211 3.39 29.81 19.47
C LEU A 211 3.80 29.60 18.00
N PRO A 212 3.42 30.52 17.09
CA PRO A 212 3.73 30.40 15.67
C PRO A 212 5.21 30.67 15.41
N VAL A 213 5.85 29.76 14.67
CA VAL A 213 7.19 29.93 14.12
C VAL A 213 7.00 30.59 12.77
N ASP A 214 7.14 31.92 12.70
CA ASP A 214 7.46 32.64 11.47
C ASP A 214 7.91 34.07 11.81
N SER A 215 8.91 34.55 11.08
CA SER A 215 9.48 35.91 11.03
C SER A 215 10.65 36.29 11.96
N ILE A 216 11.85 35.75 11.68
CA ILE A 216 13.06 36.59 11.64
C ILE A 216 13.82 36.29 10.33
N CYS A 217 13.82 37.31 9.47
CA CYS A 217 14.56 37.51 8.24
C CYS A 217 15.95 36.88 8.14
N SER A 218 16.19 36.16 7.04
CA SER A 218 17.42 36.28 6.24
C SER A 218 17.52 37.69 5.65
N PRO A 219 18.71 38.26 5.35
CA PRO A 219 19.45 37.81 4.16
C PRO A 219 21.00 37.98 4.20
N CYS A 220 21.64 37.40 3.18
CA CYS A 220 22.97 37.74 2.65
C CYS A 220 24.20 37.47 3.54
N PHE A 221 24.95 36.41 3.22
CA PHE A 221 26.12 36.58 2.35
C PHE A 221 26.58 35.22 1.82
N CYS A 222 26.26 34.99 0.56
CA CYS A 222 26.89 33.98 -0.28
C CYS A 222 28.04 34.72 -1.01
N TRP A 223 29.25 34.17 -1.02
CA TRP A 223 30.13 34.08 -2.20
C TRP A 223 31.42 33.32 -1.85
N LEU A 224 31.84 32.52 -2.83
CA LEU A 224 33.00 31.63 -2.93
C LEU A 224 34.30 32.11 -2.25
N TYR A 225 34.95 31.22 -1.51
CA TYR A 225 36.25 30.63 -1.85
C TYR A 225 36.48 29.32 -1.07
#